data_AF-A0A7C1H1F8-F1
#
_entry.id   AF-A0A7C1H1F8-F1
#
_cell.length_a   1.000
_cell.length_b   1.000
_cell.length_c   1.000
_cell.angle_alpha   90.00
_cell.angle_beta   90.00
_cell.angle_gamma   90.00
#
_symmetry.space_group_name_H-M   'P 1'
#
loop_
_entity.id
_entity.type
_entity.pdbx_description
1 polymer ?
#
loop_
_entity_poly.entity_id
_entity_poly.type
_entity_poly.pdbx_seq_one_letter_code
_entity_poly.pdbx_strand_id
1 'polypeptide(L)'
;MRILRNISFGQYIPRDSLIHNLDPRIKILSCLAIIISLFLITKFSGYLILGSFVLISIIISKVHPKFVFRGLRPILFIIIFTLIIHLFMTEGEVIYQLGFLKITQEGLVKGLLISFRLFILILATSLLTLATSPISLTDGIERLLA
;
A
#
# COMPACT_ATOMS: atom_id res chain seq x y z
N MET A 1 16.08 24.43 -1.96
CA MET A 1 14.73 23.85 -1.71
C MET A 1 14.01 23.46 -3.02
N ARG A 2 14.47 22.44 -3.75
CA ARG A 2 13.76 21.89 -4.95
C ARG A 2 13.04 20.55 -4.68
N ILE A 3 13.27 19.95 -3.51
CA ILE A 3 12.75 18.63 -3.14
C ILE A 3 11.23 18.66 -2.93
N LEU A 4 10.66 19.76 -2.45
CA LEU A 4 9.22 19.89 -2.14
C LEU A 4 8.30 20.07 -3.35
N ARG A 5 8.83 20.30 -4.57
CA ARG A 5 8.01 20.56 -5.76
C ARG A 5 7.65 19.31 -6.57
N ASN A 6 8.30 18.18 -6.28
CA ASN A 6 8.17 16.94 -7.04
C ASN A 6 7.61 15.76 -6.25
N ILE A 7 7.19 15.99 -5.01
CA ILE A 7 6.54 14.96 -4.21
C ILE A 7 5.03 15.09 -4.49
N SER A 8 4.50 14.26 -5.40
CA SER A 8 3.07 14.14 -5.66
C SER A 8 2.32 13.43 -4.52
N PHE A 9 2.80 13.53 -3.28
CA PHE A 9 2.13 12.98 -2.12
C PHE A 9 0.93 13.86 -1.78
N GLY A 10 -0.26 13.26 -1.71
CA GLY A 10 -1.46 13.94 -1.23
C GLY A 10 -2.08 14.96 -2.19
N GLN A 11 -1.70 14.95 -3.48
CA GLN A 11 -2.36 15.79 -4.47
C GLN A 11 -3.50 15.02 -5.15
N TYR A 12 -4.72 15.54 -5.01
CA TYR A 12 -5.86 15.06 -5.77
C TYR A 12 -5.63 15.29 -7.27
N ILE A 13 -5.80 14.23 -8.06
CA ILE A 13 -5.68 14.31 -9.51
C ILE A 13 -7.09 14.21 -10.09
N PRO A 14 -7.67 15.33 -10.57
CA PRO A 14 -9.00 15.30 -11.17
C PRO A 14 -8.98 14.42 -12.43
N ARG A 15 -9.83 13.38 -12.44
CA ARG A 15 -10.01 12.43 -13.53
C ARG A 15 -11.46 11.98 -13.55
N ASP A 16 -12.04 11.85 -14.74
CA ASP A 16 -13.34 11.22 -14.91
C ASP A 16 -13.20 9.69 -14.84
N SER A 17 -13.51 9.12 -13.67
CA SER A 17 -13.64 7.67 -13.51
C SER A 17 -14.66 7.31 -12.46
N LEU A 18 -15.17 6.07 -12.54
CA LEU A 18 -16.18 5.54 -11.61
C LEU A 18 -15.74 5.72 -10.16
N ILE A 19 -14.45 5.53 -9.88
CA ILE A 19 -13.92 5.67 -8.53
C ILE A 19 -13.82 7.13 -8.13
N HIS A 20 -13.49 8.09 -9.01
CA HIS A 20 -13.50 9.50 -8.60
C HIS A 20 -14.91 9.98 -8.25
N ASN A 21 -15.92 9.46 -8.93
CA ASN A 21 -17.33 9.82 -8.74
C ASN A 21 -18.01 9.12 -7.54
N LEU A 22 -17.37 8.12 -6.92
CA LEU A 22 -17.90 7.50 -5.70
C LEU A 22 -17.93 8.48 -4.53
N ASP A 23 -18.93 8.31 -3.65
CA ASP A 23 -19.03 9.05 -2.39
C ASP A 23 -17.73 8.92 -1.57
N PRO A 24 -17.18 10.03 -1.05
CA PRO A 24 -15.98 10.02 -0.22
C PRO A 24 -16.06 9.06 0.97
N ARG A 25 -17.25 8.92 1.58
CA ARG A 25 -17.51 8.03 2.71
C ARG A 25 -17.22 6.57 2.36
N ILE A 26 -17.69 6.10 1.20
CA ILE A 26 -17.49 4.72 0.74
C ILE A 26 -16.00 4.47 0.51
N LYS A 27 -15.27 5.43 -0.05
CA LYS A 27 -13.82 5.32 -0.26
C LYS A 27 -13.06 5.22 1.06
N ILE A 28 -13.40 6.06 2.03
CA ILE A 28 -12.78 6.06 3.36
C ILE A 28 -13.05 4.73 4.06
N LEU A 29 -14.31 4.29 4.11
CA LEU A 29 -14.70 3.02 4.71
C LEU A 29 -14.06 1.81 4.02
N SER A 30 -13.98 1.84 2.68
CA SER A 30 -13.31 0.79 1.90
C SER A 30 -11.82 0.74 2.19
N CYS A 31 -11.16 1.89 2.28
CA CYS A 31 -9.75 1.97 2.66
C CYS A 31 -9.52 1.43 4.07
N LEU A 32 -10.38 1.81 5.03
CA LEU A 32 -10.34 1.30 6.40
C LEU A 32 -10.52 -0.23 6.44
N ALA A 33 -11.50 -0.75 5.70
CA ALA A 33 -11.76 -2.18 5.59
C ALA A 33 -10.56 -2.93 4.99
N ILE A 34 -9.89 -2.38 3.98
CA ILE A 34 -8.66 -2.96 3.42
C ILE A 34 -7.54 -3.00 4.47
N ILE A 35 -7.34 -1.90 5.21
CA ILE A 35 -6.32 -1.83 6.27
C ILE A 35 -6.58 -2.90 7.32
N ILE A 36 -7.80 -2.98 7.86
CA ILE A 36 -8.18 -4.00 8.84
C ILE A 36 -7.96 -5.42 8.27
N SER A 37 -8.40 -5.66 7.04
CA SER A 37 -8.26 -6.97 6.39
C SER A 37 -6.79 -7.38 6.23
N LEU A 38 -5.88 -6.45 5.93
CA LEU A 38 -4.45 -6.72 5.80
C LEU A 38 -3.81 -7.22 7.11
N PHE A 39 -4.33 -6.81 8.27
CA PHE A 39 -3.87 -7.31 9.56
C PHE A 39 -4.47 -8.66 9.93
N LEU A 40 -5.69 -8.96 9.47
CA LEU A 40 -6.34 -10.25 9.69
C LEU A 40 -5.78 -11.39 8.82
N ILE A 41 -5.23 -11.05 7.65
CA ILE A 41 -4.69 -12.04 6.72
C ILE A 41 -3.31 -12.54 7.16
N THR A 42 -3.22 -13.85 7.34
CA THR A 42 -1.98 -14.56 7.67
C THR A 42 -1.37 -15.32 6.49
N LYS A 43 -2.20 -15.67 5.47
CA LYS A 43 -1.79 -16.48 4.32
C LYS A 43 -1.48 -15.62 3.09
N PHE A 44 -0.50 -16.06 2.30
CA PHE A 44 -0.12 -15.38 1.05
C PHE A 44 -1.27 -15.22 0.05
N SER A 45 -2.17 -16.22 -0.03
CA SER A 45 -3.35 -16.16 -0.91
C SER A 45 -4.28 -14.99 -0.60
N GLY A 46 -4.46 -14.61 0.68
CA GLY A 46 -5.28 -13.47 1.04
C GLY A 46 -4.69 -12.14 0.57
N TYR A 47 -3.35 -12.00 0.62
CA TYR A 47 -2.67 -10.82 0.08
C TYR A 47 -2.82 -10.72 -1.44
N LEU A 48 -2.79 -11.85 -2.15
CA LEU A 48 -3.02 -11.85 -3.60
C LEU A 48 -4.44 -11.40 -3.96
N ILE A 49 -5.45 -11.87 -3.23
CA ILE A 49 -6.85 -11.48 -3.46
C ILE A 49 -7.04 -9.99 -3.19
N LEU A 50 -6.61 -9.49 -2.02
CA LEU A 50 -6.70 -8.07 -1.70
C LEU A 50 -5.87 -7.19 -2.65
N GLY A 51 -4.64 -7.62 -2.95
CA GLY A 51 -3.75 -6.90 -3.86
C GLY A 51 -4.37 -6.78 -5.26
N SER A 52 -4.99 -7.85 -5.76
CA SER A 52 -5.70 -7.83 -7.03
C SER A 52 -6.90 -6.88 -7.00
N PHE A 53 -7.68 -6.87 -5.92
CA PHE A 53 -8.79 -5.93 -5.75
C PHE A 53 -8.33 -4.46 -5.78
N VAL A 54 -7.24 -4.14 -5.08
CA VAL A 54 -6.66 -2.78 -5.08
C VAL A 54 -6.12 -2.42 -6.46
N LEU A 55 -5.44 -3.34 -7.14
CA LEU A 55 -4.92 -3.12 -8.51
C LEU A 55 -6.04 -2.87 -9.51
N ILE A 56 -7.11 -3.67 -9.48
CA ILE A 56 -8.30 -3.46 -10.31
C ILE A 56 -8.91 -2.08 -10.03
N SER A 57 -9.01 -1.70 -8.76
CA SER A 57 -9.49 -0.37 -8.37
C SER A 57 -8.61 0.75 -8.93
N ILE A 58 -7.28 0.61 -8.93
CA ILE A 58 -6.37 1.59 -9.54
C ILE A 58 -6.60 1.70 -11.04
N ILE A 59 -6.76 0.56 -11.73
CA ILE A 59 -7.00 0.51 -13.18
C ILE A 59 -8.34 1.18 -13.54
N ILE A 60 -9.42 0.83 -12.83
CA ILE A 60 -10.75 1.44 -13.00
C ILE A 60 -10.70 2.94 -12.72
N SER A 61 -9.84 3.37 -11.79
CA SER A 61 -9.69 4.78 -11.45
C SER A 61 -9.07 5.61 -12.57
N LYS A 62 -8.48 4.99 -13.60
CA LYS A 62 -7.76 5.66 -14.70
C LYS A 62 -6.65 6.59 -14.20
N VAL A 63 -6.12 6.34 -13.00
CA VAL A 63 -4.98 7.08 -12.45
C VAL A 63 -3.74 6.62 -13.19
N HIS A 64 -2.97 7.57 -13.70
CA HIS A 64 -1.77 7.21 -14.46
C HIS A 64 -0.74 6.54 -13.52
N PRO A 65 -0.25 5.31 -13.82
CA PRO A 65 0.59 4.53 -12.90
C PRO A 65 1.81 5.29 -12.40
N LYS A 66 2.34 6.21 -13.21
CA LYS A 66 3.47 7.08 -12.87
C LYS A 66 3.28 7.86 -11.57
N PHE A 67 2.06 8.28 -11.23
CA PHE A 67 1.77 8.99 -9.99
C PHE A 67 1.77 8.05 -8.78
N VAL A 68 1.19 6.86 -8.94
CA VAL A 68 1.21 5.80 -7.93
C VAL A 68 2.66 5.38 -7.63
N PHE A 69 3.46 5.12 -8.68
CA PHE A 69 4.89 4.78 -8.55
C PHE A 69 5.73 5.88 -7.90
N ARG A 70 5.39 7.16 -8.14
CA ARG A 70 6.10 8.28 -7.50
C ARG A 70 5.85 8.32 -5.99
N GLY A 71 4.63 7.98 -5.54
CA GLY A 71 4.29 7.80 -4.13
C GLY A 71 4.98 6.58 -3.50
N LEU A 72 5.10 5.49 -4.25
CA LEU A 72 5.80 4.28 -3.81
C LEU A 72 7.32 4.48 -3.65
N ARG A 73 7.95 5.35 -4.45
CA ARG A 73 9.42 5.49 -4.50
C ARG A 73 10.13 5.62 -3.14
N PRO A 74 9.73 6.53 -2.22
CA PRO A 74 10.36 6.60 -0.90
C PRO A 74 10.10 5.36 -0.04
N ILE A 75 8.94 4.71 -0.23
CA ILE A 75 8.54 3.58 0.61
C ILE A 75 9.08 2.26 0.08
N LEU A 76 9.40 2.15 -1.21
CA LEU A 76 10.11 1.00 -1.78
C LEU A 76 11.44 0.75 -1.06
N PHE A 77 12.13 1.82 -0.65
CA PHE A 77 13.31 1.69 0.20
C PHE A 77 12.99 0.97 1.52
N ILE A 78 11.90 1.36 2.19
CA ILE A 78 11.45 0.72 3.44
C ILE A 78 11.04 -0.74 3.21
N ILE A 79 10.33 -1.03 2.11
CA ILE A 79 9.91 -2.40 1.77
C ILE A 79 11.12 -3.31 1.57
N ILE A 80 12.09 -2.87 0.75
CA ILE A 80 13.32 -3.64 0.49
C ILE A 80 14.12 -3.81 1.78
N PHE A 81 14.24 -2.75 2.58
CA PHE A 81 14.93 -2.82 3.86
C PHE A 81 14.26 -3.81 4.82
N THR A 82 12.93 -3.79 4.91
CA THR A 82 12.16 -4.72 5.76
C THR A 82 12.32 -6.17 5.30
N LEU A 83 12.34 -6.41 3.99
CA LEU A 83 12.60 -7.72 3.41
C LEU A 83 13.99 -8.23 3.81
N ILE A 84 15.02 -7.40 3.64
CA ILE A 84 16.41 -7.72 4.00
C ILE A 84 16.52 -8.05 5.50
N ILE A 85 15.92 -7.22 6.36
CA ILE A 85 15.93 -7.46 7.81
C ILE A 85 15.27 -8.79 8.14
N HIS A 86 14.10 -9.09 7.60
CA HIS A 86 13.46 -10.38 7.89
C HIS A 86 14.27 -11.55 7.34
N LEU A 87 14.88 -11.41 6.16
CA LEU A 87 15.62 -12.45 5.50
C LEU A 87 16.88 -12.87 6.30
N PHE A 88 17.55 -11.93 6.99
CA PHE A 88 18.77 -12.20 7.76
C PHE A 88 18.58 -12.27 9.28
N MET A 89 17.56 -11.61 9.84
CA MET A 89 17.35 -11.47 11.28
C MET A 89 16.23 -12.36 11.83
N THR A 90 15.51 -13.07 10.97
CA THR A 90 14.49 -14.02 11.42
C THR A 90 15.12 -15.38 11.64
N GLU A 91 14.98 -15.91 12.84
CA GLU A 91 15.40 -17.28 13.16
C GLU A 91 14.45 -18.32 12.55
N GLY A 92 15.01 -19.47 12.17
CA GLY A 92 14.28 -20.51 11.47
C GLY A 92 15.20 -21.52 10.77
N GLU A 93 14.61 -22.31 9.87
CA GLU A 93 15.33 -23.28 9.05
C GLU A 93 16.23 -22.55 8.03
N VAL A 94 17.54 -22.77 8.12
CA VAL A 94 18.53 -22.11 7.26
C VAL A 94 18.53 -22.79 5.89
N ILE A 95 18.07 -22.06 4.86
CA ILE A 95 18.09 -22.52 3.47
C ILE A 95 19.46 -22.26 2.84
N TYR A 96 20.06 -21.11 3.17
CA TYR A 96 21.33 -20.68 2.60
C TYR A 96 22.16 -19.93 3.64
N GLN A 97 23.45 -20.20 3.68
CA GLN A 97 24.37 -19.57 4.61
C GLN A 97 25.60 -19.05 3.87
N LEU A 98 25.89 -17.76 4.04
CA LEU A 98 27.10 -17.12 3.55
C LEU A 98 27.83 -16.47 4.73
N GLY A 99 28.71 -17.22 5.38
CA GLY A 99 29.45 -16.76 6.57
C GLY A 99 28.52 -16.45 7.74
N PHE A 100 28.50 -15.18 8.18
CA PHE A 100 27.64 -14.68 9.26
C PHE A 100 26.19 -14.40 8.81
N LEU A 101 25.95 -14.31 7.50
CA LEU A 101 24.62 -14.08 6.94
C LEU A 101 23.92 -15.43 6.74
N LYS A 102 22.84 -15.65 7.48
CA LYS A 102 21.97 -16.81 7.34
C LYS A 102 20.64 -16.38 6.73
N ILE A 103 20.22 -17.07 5.70
CA ILE A 103 18.92 -16.89 5.05
C ILE A 103 18.01 -18.02 5.54
N THR A 104 16.93 -17.68 6.23
CA THR A 104 15.98 -18.64 6.76
C THR A 104 14.70 -18.71 5.92
N GLN A 105 14.05 -19.87 5.91
CA GLN A 105 12.76 -20.04 5.22
C GLN A 105 11.69 -19.12 5.81
N GLU A 106 11.65 -19.03 7.13
CA GLU A 106 10.73 -18.21 7.90
C GLU A 106 11.01 -16.73 7.68
N GLY A 107 12.28 -16.35 7.56
CA GLY A 107 12.69 -14.99 7.20
C GLY A 107 12.24 -14.59 5.80
N LEU A 108 12.37 -15.50 4.84
CA LEU A 108 11.87 -15.28 3.48
C LEU A 108 10.35 -15.15 3.47
N VAL A 109 9.62 -16.08 4.11
CA VAL A 109 8.15 -16.06 4.15
C VAL A 109 7.63 -14.82 4.88
N LYS A 110 8.11 -14.53 6.09
CA LYS A 110 7.68 -13.34 6.85
C LYS A 110 8.06 -12.05 6.14
N GLY A 111 9.28 -11.98 5.62
CA GLY A 111 9.78 -10.84 4.88
C GLY A 111 8.92 -10.54 3.66
N LEU A 112 8.57 -11.55 2.87
CA LEU A 112 7.66 -11.41 1.73
C LEU A 112 6.26 -10.98 2.19
N LEU A 113 5.68 -11.63 3.20
CA LEU A 113 4.34 -11.28 3.69
C LEU A 113 4.25 -9.82 4.15
N ILE A 114 5.22 -9.35 4.95
CA ILE A 114 5.24 -7.97 5.45
C ILE A 114 5.52 -6.99 4.30
N SER A 115 6.42 -7.33 3.39
CA SER A 115 6.71 -6.50 2.20
C SER A 115 5.48 -6.32 1.31
N PHE A 116 4.75 -7.42 1.03
CA PHE A 116 3.48 -7.38 0.30
C PHE A 116 2.41 -6.61 1.07
N ARG A 117 2.31 -6.79 2.39
CA ARG A 117 1.38 -6.03 3.23
C ARG A 117 1.61 -4.52 3.10
N LEU A 118 2.85 -4.08 3.26
CA LEU A 118 3.21 -2.66 3.11
C LEU A 118 2.90 -2.16 1.71
N PHE A 119 3.26 -2.93 0.67
CA PHE A 119 2.99 -2.58 -0.71
C PHE A 119 1.49 -2.34 -0.98
N ILE A 120 0.61 -3.27 -0.55
CA ILE A 120 -0.84 -3.15 -0.75
C ILE A 120 -1.41 -1.99 0.06
N LEU A 121 -0.94 -1.78 1.30
CA LEU A 121 -1.37 -0.67 2.14
C LEU A 121 -1.07 0.69 1.48
N ILE A 122 0.12 0.82 0.90
CA ILE A 122 0.53 2.05 0.20
C ILE A 122 -0.30 2.26 -1.06
N LEU A 123 -0.57 1.20 -1.83
CA LEU A 123 -1.40 1.29 -3.02
C LEU A 123 -2.83 1.76 -2.67
N ALA A 124 -3.44 1.17 -1.65
CA ALA A 124 -4.80 1.53 -1.23
C ALA A 124 -4.90 2.98 -0.74
N THR A 125 -3.96 3.40 0.12
CA THR A 125 -3.91 4.78 0.65
C THR A 125 -3.54 5.81 -0.42
N SER A 126 -2.64 5.46 -1.34
CA SER A 126 -2.32 6.30 -2.51
C SER A 126 -3.53 6.46 -3.41
N LEU A 127 -4.32 5.41 -3.64
CA LEU A 127 -5.54 5.51 -4.43
C LEU A 127 -6.55 6.46 -3.77
N LEU A 128 -6.78 6.32 -2.46
CA LEU A 128 -7.69 7.20 -1.72
C LEU A 128 -7.28 8.67 -1.82
N THR A 129 -6.00 8.96 -1.61
CA THR A 129 -5.46 10.33 -1.61
C THR A 129 -5.36 10.95 -3.00
N LEU A 130 -5.14 10.15 -4.05
CA LEU A 130 -5.12 10.63 -5.44
C LEU A 130 -6.54 10.81 -6.00
N ALA A 131 -7.50 9.96 -5.61
CA ALA A 131 -8.85 9.94 -6.15
C ALA A 131 -9.90 10.72 -5.32
N THR A 132 -9.49 11.31 -4.20
CA THR A 132 -10.39 12.09 -3.33
C THR A 132 -9.74 13.42 -2.98
N SER A 133 -10.48 14.51 -3.17
CA SER A 133 -9.96 15.84 -2.84
C SER A 133 -9.81 16.00 -1.32
N PRO A 134 -8.83 16.77 -0.82
CA PRO A 134 -8.66 17.01 0.62
C PRO A 134 -9.94 17.56 1.28
N ILE A 135 -10.66 18.46 0.60
CA ILE A 135 -11.93 19.01 1.11
C ILE A 135 -12.98 17.91 1.25
N SER A 136 -13.08 17.01 0.25
CA SER A 136 -14.04 15.91 0.23
C SER A 136 -13.69 14.82 1.23
N LEU A 137 -12.40 14.65 1.55
CA LEU A 137 -11.95 13.77 2.63
C LEU A 137 -12.42 14.30 3.99
N THR A 138 -12.25 15.60 4.24
CA THR A 138 -12.72 16.22 5.49
C THR A 138 -14.24 16.14 5.64
N ASP A 139 -15.00 16.54 4.60
CA ASP A 139 -16.47 16.42 4.60
C ASP A 139 -16.93 14.96 4.77
N GLY A 140 -16.22 14.01 4.11
CA GLY A 140 -16.48 12.59 4.27
C GLY A 140 -16.27 12.09 5.70
N ILE A 141 -15.23 12.56 6.39
CA ILE A 141 -14.95 12.24 7.80
C ILE A 141 -16.00 12.87 8.72
N GLU A 142 -16.31 14.16 8.54
CA GLU A 142 -17.34 14.87 9.32
C GLU A 142 -18.67 14.11 9.29
N ARG A 143 -19.11 13.74 8.09
CA ARG A 143 -20.35 12.98 7.89
C ARG A 143 -20.34 11.54 8.40
N LEU A 144 -19.17 10.97 8.70
CA LEU A 144 -19.04 9.64 9.31
C LEU A 144 -19.01 9.70 10.83
N LEU A 145 -18.68 10.87 11.40
CA LEU A 145 -18.53 11.08 12.84
C LEU A 145 -19.70 11.83 13.48
N ALA A 146 -20.41 12.64 12.69
CA ALA A 146 -21.65 13.33 13.09
C ALA A 146 -22.83 12.35 13.15
#